data_AF-A0A6L9S7M6-F1
#
_entry.id   AF-A0A6L9S7M6-F1
#
_cell.length_a   1.000
_cell.length_b   1.000
_cell.length_c   1.000
_cell.angle_alpha   90.00
_cell.angle_beta   90.00
_cell.angle_gamma   90.00
#
_symmetry.space_group_name_H-M   'P 1'
#
loop_
_entity.id
_entity.type
_entity.pdbx_description
1 polymer ?
#
loop_
_entity_poly.entity_id
_entity_poly.type
_entity_poly.pdbx_seq_one_letter_code
_entity_poly.pdbx_strand_id
1 'polypeptide(L)'
;MNAFLIDEMFPPAAAELLRESHGHDAVHVFDVGLQAADDAQVAALARAEGRAVVTENVVDFSIERDVVLVFVLKRNLPAGGAQAAGLAKILDRWAQANSDPYLGPHWPATD
;
A
#
# COMPACT_ATOMS: atom_id res chain seq x y z
N MET A 1 3.71 -11.61 -2.33
CA MET A 1 3.13 -10.46 -3.04
C MET A 1 4.28 -9.58 -3.51
N ASN A 2 4.23 -9.04 -4.73
CA ASN A 2 5.24 -8.09 -5.21
C ASN A 2 4.65 -6.77 -5.72
N ALA A 3 3.31 -6.66 -5.78
CA ALA A 3 2.64 -5.55 -6.42
C ALA A 3 1.83 -4.70 -5.41
N PHE A 4 2.02 -3.39 -5.44
CA PHE A 4 1.41 -2.44 -4.51
C PHE A 4 0.71 -1.29 -5.25
N LEU A 5 -0.44 -0.88 -4.73
CA LEU A 5 -1.13 0.36 -5.05
C LEU A 5 -1.13 1.23 -3.80
N ILE A 6 -0.32 2.28 -3.81
CA ILE A 6 -0.14 3.20 -2.68
C ILE A 6 -1.21 4.28 -2.75
N ASP A 7 -2.02 4.35 -1.70
CA ASP A 7 -3.11 5.31 -1.54
C ASP A 7 -2.63 6.77 -1.40
N GLU A 8 -3.49 7.73 -1.73
CA GLU A 8 -3.15 9.17 -1.81
C GLU A 8 -2.72 9.79 -0.47
N MET A 9 -3.06 9.10 0.62
CA MET A 9 -2.65 9.52 1.94
C MET A 9 -1.15 9.37 2.17
N PHE A 10 -0.45 8.51 1.42
CA PHE A 10 0.99 8.36 1.57
C PHE A 10 1.77 9.20 0.55
N PRO A 11 3.05 9.49 0.81
CA PRO A 11 3.87 10.19 -0.17
C PRO A 11 4.09 9.33 -1.43
N PRO A 12 3.98 9.88 -2.66
CA PRO A 12 4.28 9.16 -3.91
C PRO A 12 5.69 8.55 -3.95
N ALA A 13 6.65 9.20 -3.29
CA ALA A 13 8.02 8.71 -3.14
C ALA A 13 8.10 7.32 -2.48
N ALA A 14 7.08 6.86 -1.76
CA ALA A 14 7.06 5.49 -1.23
C ALA A 14 6.99 4.45 -2.36
N ALA A 15 6.19 4.70 -3.40
CA ALA A 15 6.11 3.82 -4.57
C ALA A 15 7.44 3.82 -5.35
N GLU A 16 8.08 4.98 -5.51
CA GLU A 16 9.41 5.10 -6.10
C GLU A 16 10.45 4.27 -5.34
N LEU A 17 10.52 4.43 -4.01
CA LEU A 17 11.47 3.69 -3.17
C LEU A 17 11.22 2.17 -3.21
N LEU A 18 9.97 1.72 -3.22
CA LEU A 18 9.64 0.31 -3.38
C LEU A 18 10.15 -0.26 -4.71
N ARG A 19 10.02 0.48 -5.81
CA ARG A 19 10.53 0.07 -7.12
C ARG A 19 12.05 0.08 -7.15
N GLU A 20 12.66 1.19 -6.77
CA GLU A 20 14.09 1.44 -6.98
C GLU A 20 14.99 0.75 -5.96
N SER A 21 14.56 0.71 -4.68
CA SER A 21 15.38 0.18 -3.59
C SER A 21 15.06 -1.27 -3.23
N HIS A 22 13.82 -1.73 -3.49
CA HIS A 22 13.35 -3.04 -3.06
C HIS A 22 12.90 -3.96 -4.22
N GLY A 23 12.77 -3.45 -5.45
CA GLY A 23 12.42 -4.24 -6.62
C GLY A 23 10.95 -4.69 -6.70
N HIS A 24 10.05 -4.01 -5.98
CA HIS A 24 8.62 -4.28 -6.03
C HIS A 24 7.94 -3.55 -7.20
N ASP A 25 6.83 -4.10 -7.69
CA ASP A 25 5.93 -3.43 -8.63
C ASP A 25 4.97 -2.51 -7.86
N ALA A 26 5.44 -1.31 -7.51
CA ALA A 26 4.62 -0.34 -6.79
C ALA A 26 4.19 0.82 -7.69
N VAL A 27 2.93 1.23 -7.60
CA VAL A 27 2.40 2.44 -8.21
C VAL A 27 1.67 3.27 -7.16
N HIS A 28 1.69 4.59 -7.29
CA HIS A 28 0.85 5.47 -6.49
C HIS A 28 -0.48 5.72 -7.21
N VAL A 29 -1.57 5.98 -6.48
CA VAL A 29 -2.88 6.32 -7.11
C VAL A 29 -2.79 7.50 -8.09
N PHE A 30 -1.85 8.42 -7.87
CA PHE A 30 -1.58 9.53 -8.80
C PHE A 30 -1.02 9.06 -10.14
N ASP A 31 -0.16 8.04 -10.14
CA ASP A 31 0.49 7.49 -11.34
C ASP A 31 -0.53 6.81 -12.27
N VAL A 32 -1.62 6.31 -11.70
CA VAL A 32 -2.69 5.58 -12.40
C VAL A 32 -3.95 6.43 -12.61
N GLY A 33 -3.89 7.74 -12.35
CA GLY A 33 -5.00 8.66 -12.58
C GLY A 33 -6.19 8.51 -11.62
N LEU A 34 -5.96 7.90 -10.44
CA LEU A 34 -6.95 7.73 -9.37
C LEU A 34 -6.85 8.80 -8.27
N GLN A 35 -6.28 9.96 -8.58
CA GLN A 35 -6.28 11.08 -7.64
C GLN A 35 -7.73 11.49 -7.30
N ALA A 36 -8.06 11.56 -6.01
CA ALA A 36 -9.42 11.83 -5.52
C ALA A 36 -10.50 10.85 -6.03
N ALA A 37 -10.11 9.66 -6.51
CA ALA A 37 -11.03 8.56 -6.73
C ALA A 37 -11.58 8.06 -5.39
N ASP A 38 -12.77 7.46 -5.40
CA ASP A 38 -13.29 6.83 -4.19
C ASP A 38 -12.55 5.52 -3.87
N ASP A 39 -12.63 5.10 -2.60
CA ASP A 39 -11.94 3.89 -2.12
C ASP A 39 -12.37 2.63 -2.88
N ALA A 40 -13.62 2.58 -3.37
CA ALA A 40 -14.14 1.47 -4.15
C ALA A 40 -13.50 1.39 -5.55
N GLN A 41 -13.21 2.52 -6.19
CA GLN A 41 -12.48 2.60 -7.45
C GLN A 41 -11.02 2.16 -7.27
N VAL A 42 -10.37 2.60 -6.19
CA VAL A 42 -9.01 2.18 -5.83
C VAL A 42 -8.96 0.66 -5.60
N ALA A 43 -9.89 0.12 -4.82
CA ALA A 43 -10.00 -1.32 -4.58
C ALA A 43 -10.32 -2.09 -5.87
N ALA A 44 -11.18 -1.56 -6.74
CA ALA A 44 -11.50 -2.20 -8.02
C ALA A 44 -10.28 -2.33 -8.94
N LEU A 45 -9.46 -1.28 -9.05
CA LEU A 45 -8.21 -1.35 -9.82
C LEU A 45 -7.26 -2.38 -9.20
N ALA A 46 -7.06 -2.34 -7.88
CA ALA A 46 -6.19 -3.27 -7.19
C ALA A 46 -6.63 -4.73 -7.40
N ARG A 47 -7.93 -5.01 -7.40
CA ARG A 47 -8.47 -6.34 -7.73
C ARG A 47 -8.18 -6.74 -9.17
N ALA A 48 -8.46 -5.84 -10.11
CA ALA A 48 -8.27 -6.11 -11.53
C ALA A 48 -6.80 -6.41 -11.87
N GLU A 49 -5.86 -5.75 -11.18
CA GLU A 49 -4.43 -5.86 -11.42
C GLU A 49 -3.70 -6.80 -10.44
N GLY A 50 -4.39 -7.38 -9.45
CA GLY A 50 -3.78 -8.24 -8.44
C GLY A 50 -2.79 -7.51 -7.52
N ARG A 51 -3.03 -6.23 -7.23
CA ARG A 51 -2.19 -5.40 -6.35
C ARG A 51 -2.72 -5.41 -4.92
N ALA A 52 -1.82 -5.25 -3.94
CA ALA A 52 -2.20 -4.92 -2.58
C ALA A 52 -2.45 -3.40 -2.44
N VAL A 53 -3.61 -3.00 -1.93
CA VAL A 53 -3.88 -1.60 -1.56
C VAL A 53 -3.15 -1.31 -0.26
N VAL A 54 -2.35 -0.24 -0.23
CA VAL A 54 -1.71 0.25 0.99
C VAL A 54 -2.36 1.55 1.40
N THR A 55 -3.03 1.54 2.55
CA THR A 55 -3.80 2.70 3.06
C THR A 55 -3.72 2.79 4.58
N GLU A 56 -3.99 3.97 5.15
CA GLU A 56 -4.29 4.12 6.58
C GLU A 56 -5.80 4.17 6.88
N ASN A 57 -6.66 4.23 5.85
CA ASN A 57 -8.11 4.43 5.96
C ASN A 57 -8.79 3.08 6.17
N VAL A 58 -8.64 2.58 7.40
CA VAL A 58 -9.18 1.27 7.78
C VAL A 58 -10.70 1.22 7.66
N VAL A 59 -11.38 2.30 8.06
CA VAL A 59 -12.85 2.30 8.15
C VAL A 59 -13.46 2.10 6.78
N ASP A 60 -13.06 2.90 5.80
CA ASP A 60 -13.71 2.90 4.48
C ASP A 60 -13.25 1.72 3.62
N PHE A 61 -11.99 1.27 3.74
CA PHE A 61 -11.54 0.08 3.01
C PHE A 61 -11.97 -1.24 3.66
N SER A 62 -12.38 -1.28 4.94
CA SER A 62 -12.72 -2.55 5.62
C SER A 62 -13.92 -3.29 5.02
N ILE A 63 -14.77 -2.59 4.26
CA ILE A 63 -15.91 -3.19 3.57
C ILE A 63 -15.51 -3.89 2.27
N GLU A 64 -14.37 -3.53 1.68
CA GLU A 64 -13.89 -4.07 0.42
C GLU A 64 -13.53 -5.56 0.56
N ARG A 65 -13.85 -6.32 -0.47
CA ARG A 65 -13.64 -7.78 -0.54
C ARG A 65 -12.77 -8.13 -1.73
N ASP A 66 -12.28 -9.37 -1.73
CA ASP A 66 -11.52 -9.95 -2.83
C ASP A 66 -10.26 -9.17 -3.22
N VAL A 67 -9.71 -8.36 -2.30
CA VAL A 67 -8.53 -7.53 -2.46
C VAL A 67 -7.63 -7.68 -1.24
N VAL A 68 -6.31 -7.58 -1.44
CA VAL A 68 -5.37 -7.53 -0.32
C VAL A 68 -5.28 -6.09 0.18
N LEU A 69 -5.62 -5.87 1.44
CA LEU A 69 -5.57 -4.57 2.10
C LEU A 69 -4.44 -4.56 3.12
N VAL A 70 -3.47 -3.69 2.96
CA VAL A 70 -2.33 -3.56 3.86
C VAL A 70 -2.48 -2.24 4.62
N PHE A 71 -2.84 -2.34 5.90
CA PHE A 71 -3.07 -1.18 6.75
C PHE A 71 -1.79 -0.77 7.48
N VAL A 72 -1.30 0.43 7.17
CA VAL A 72 -0.15 1.04 7.85
C VAL A 72 -0.60 2.37 8.43
N LEU A 73 -0.50 2.55 9.74
CA LEU A 73 -0.93 3.82 10.36
C LEU A 73 0.22 4.82 10.32
N LYS A 74 -0.02 6.05 9.86
CA LYS A 74 1.04 7.08 9.79
C LYS A 74 1.72 7.37 11.14
N ARG A 75 1.01 7.20 12.26
CA ARG A 75 1.59 7.33 13.61
C ARG A 75 2.72 6.34 13.90
N ASN A 76 2.81 5.25 13.13
CA ASN A 76 3.87 4.25 13.22
C ASN A 76 5.01 4.52 12.22
N LEU A 77 4.92 5.59 11.42
CA LEU A 77 5.95 5.98 10.46
C LEU A 77 6.83 7.09 11.06
N PRO A 78 8.10 7.20 10.62
CA PRO A 78 8.94 8.35 10.96
C PRO A 78 8.26 9.66 10.56
N ALA A 79 8.31 10.66 11.43
CA ALA A 79 7.78 11.99 11.14
C ALA A 79 8.61 12.73 10.08
N GLY A 80 7.98 13.65 9.36
CA GLY A 80 8.64 14.50 8.37
C GLY A 80 9.08 13.74 7.12
N GLY A 81 10.20 14.17 6.52
CA GLY A 81 10.66 13.67 5.21
C GLY A 81 11.04 12.18 5.15
N ALA A 82 11.12 11.48 6.28
CA ALA A 82 11.50 10.06 6.34
C ALA A 82 10.30 9.09 6.21
N GLN A 83 9.07 9.61 6.10
CA GLN A 83 7.86 8.79 6.06
C GLN A 83 7.85 7.79 4.89
N ALA A 84 8.23 8.22 3.68
CA ALA A 84 8.24 7.38 2.48
C ALA A 84 9.19 6.18 2.62
N ALA A 85 10.41 6.43 3.11
CA ALA A 85 11.41 5.39 3.35
C ALA A 85 10.98 4.43 4.46
N GLY A 86 10.35 4.95 5.52
CA GLY A 86 9.77 4.12 6.59
C GLY A 86 8.69 3.18 6.06
N LEU A 87 7.76 3.71 5.25
CA LEU A 87 6.70 2.92 4.65
C LEU A 87 7.26 1.84 3.71
N ALA A 88 8.16 2.20 2.80
CA ALA A 88 8.79 1.25 1.87
C ALA A 88 9.47 0.10 2.61
N LYS A 89 10.21 0.38 3.69
CA LYS A 89 10.85 -0.65 4.53
C LYS A 89 9.85 -1.57 5.22
N ILE A 90 8.73 -1.05 5.70
CA ILE A 90 7.68 -1.86 6.34
C ILE A 90 7.06 -2.81 5.30
N LEU A 91 6.72 -2.28 4.13
CA LEU A 91 6.09 -3.04 3.06
C LEU A 91 7.02 -4.10 2.46
N ASP A 92 8.31 -3.81 2.29
CA ASP A 92 9.32 -4.78 1.84
C ASP A 92 9.40 -5.98 2.81
N ARG A 93 9.54 -5.70 4.12
CA ARG A 93 9.54 -6.77 5.14
C ARG A 93 8.25 -7.59 5.12
N TRP A 94 7.10 -6.92 4.98
CA TRP A 94 5.82 -7.60 4.91
C TRP A 94 5.71 -8.47 3.64
N ALA A 95 6.16 -7.99 2.49
CA ALA A 95 6.15 -8.71 1.22
C ALA A 95 6.99 -10.00 1.28
N GLN A 96 8.18 -9.91 1.89
CA GLN A 96 9.08 -11.05 2.09
C GLN A 96 8.45 -12.12 2.99
N ALA A 97 7.71 -11.72 4.01
CA ALA A 97 6.99 -12.63 4.90
C ALA A 97 5.69 -13.18 4.30
N ASN A 98 5.12 -12.51 3.29
CA ASN A 98 3.82 -12.83 2.70
C ASN A 98 3.95 -12.98 1.18
N SER A 99 4.59 -14.08 0.74
CA SER A 99 4.73 -14.39 -0.68
C SER A 99 3.39 -14.67 -1.36
N ASP A 100 2.41 -15.18 -0.63
CA ASP A 100 1.03 -15.45 -1.08
C ASP A 100 0.01 -15.03 0.01
N PRO A 101 -0.29 -13.73 0.15
CA PRO A 101 -1.20 -13.25 1.19
C PRO A 101 -2.65 -13.60 0.87
N TYR A 102 -3.45 -13.90 1.90
CA TYR A 102 -4.89 -14.04 1.75
C TYR A 102 -5.56 -12.70 1.37
N LEU A 103 -6.72 -12.78 0.70
CA LEU A 103 -7.55 -11.62 0.38
C LEU A 103 -8.22 -11.08 1.65
N GLY A 104 -8.06 -9.78 1.90
CA GLY A 104 -8.56 -9.10 3.09
C GLY A 104 -7.46 -8.31 3.82
N PRO A 105 -7.69 -7.98 5.10
CA PRO A 105 -6.87 -7.04 5.84
C PRO A 105 -5.59 -7.66 6.40
N HIS A 106 -4.49 -6.94 6.27
CA HIS A 106 -3.15 -7.25 6.80
C HIS A 106 -2.63 -6.06 7.60
N TRP A 107 -1.87 -6.37 8.66
CA TRP A 107 -1.29 -5.39 9.57
C TRP A 107 0.20 -5.66 9.72
N PRO A 108 1.06 -5.03 8.90
CA PRO A 108 2.51 -5.19 8.99
C PRO A 108 3.06 -4.82 10.37
N ALA A 109 4.09 -5.53 10.79
CA ALA A 109 4.89 -5.14 11.96
C ALA A 109 5.63 -3.82 11.67
N THR A 110 5.58 -2.88 12.61
CA THR A 110 6.11 -1.52 12.43
C THR A 110 7.30 -1.19 13.33
N ASP A 111 7.82 -2.16 14.06
CA ASP A 111 9.02 -2.07 14.90
C ASP A 111 10.34 -2.18 14.12
#